data_AF-A0A9D8SNT0-F1
#
_entry.id   AF-A0A9D8SNT0-F1
#
_cell.length_a   1.000
_cell.length_b   1.000
_cell.length_c   1.000
_cell.angle_alpha   90.00
_cell.angle_beta   90.00
_cell.angle_gamma   90.00
#
_symmetry.space_group_name_H-M   'P 1'
#
loop_
_entity.id
_entity.type
_entity.pdbx_description
1 polymer ?
#
loop_
_entity_poly.entity_id
_entity_poly.type
_entity_poly.pdbx_seq_one_letter_code
_entity_poly.pdbx_strand_id
1 'polypeptide(L)'
;MYKFIGIVLSVVLFSSEVMANAADFASYFKVDMKADLPDINEYMKKLDQSYKVYDRGYISRTKMGTSFNKEFSRTIKFYGLSEGRLKSDYEDELLEVIGMLPKEMYQYIGPMLHEVPGMSEKILNLPGIRETKNKFPEDIAERFKGVENLEFMSPSLYFLLMPEIWDKKKQEDADKPQITRVKKPRVQIELPDFLKEKINAPVPTAQKQNASALKKKKTSLLADLRTLKPTLTSPLTTKDVSAFVDTIDEVMDWGLKDDMRNFSKLISAEMLLDLWEAEQGTALSQNDLKDAVNPCQRLVLKTRFAGLYYDFAKVVSKQGFSPEEWAYTCDKTIKGFRVASANLDTAYAVKFHRNGYYDGYIEKLPKKWRDEMYQTSEAFIKMYAVLAEDVKTVQPFKKTLLEKFIKIQGVMLTQPIIY
;
A
#
# COMPACT_ATOMS: atom_id res chain seq x y z
N MET A 1 1.50 18.76 56.92
CA MET A 1 0.68 17.96 55.97
C MET A 1 0.38 18.64 54.63
N TYR A 2 0.59 19.94 54.44
CA TYR A 2 0.21 20.63 53.18
C TYR A 2 1.30 20.74 52.09
N LYS A 3 2.54 20.26 52.35
CA LYS A 3 3.65 20.32 51.37
C LYS A 3 3.88 19.02 50.58
N PHE A 4 3.21 17.92 50.95
CA PHE A 4 3.36 16.62 50.26
C PHE A 4 2.26 16.34 49.23
N ILE A 5 1.15 17.11 49.26
CA ILE A 5 0.01 16.93 48.34
C ILE A 5 0.24 17.68 47.00
N GLY A 6 1.08 18.72 47.00
CA GLY A 6 1.39 19.50 45.79
C GLY A 6 2.30 18.80 44.77
N ILE A 7 3.06 17.79 45.18
CA ILE A 7 4.01 17.07 44.30
C ILE A 7 3.34 15.85 43.64
N VAL A 8 2.29 15.29 44.25
CA VAL A 8 1.55 14.16 43.67
C VAL A 8 0.53 14.64 42.62
N LEU A 9 0.01 15.87 42.73
CA LEU A 9 -0.89 16.44 41.72
C LEU A 9 -0.18 17.01 40.48
N SER A 10 1.13 17.26 40.53
CA SER A 10 1.90 17.73 39.37
C SER A 10 2.45 16.60 38.48
N VAL A 11 2.38 15.33 38.93
CA VAL A 11 2.84 14.16 38.15
C VAL A 11 1.67 13.41 37.48
N VAL A 12 0.41 13.75 37.82
CA VAL A 12 -0.79 13.11 37.28
C VAL A 12 -1.47 13.94 36.16
N LEU A 13 -0.93 15.11 35.83
CA LEU A 13 -1.32 15.89 34.67
C LEU A 13 -0.23 15.76 33.61
N PHE A 14 -0.60 15.31 32.41
CA PHE A 14 0.25 15.02 31.23
C PHE A 14 0.78 13.58 31.04
N SER A 15 -0.04 12.59 31.36
CA SER A 15 -0.12 11.38 30.52
C SER A 15 -1.44 11.38 29.76
N SER A 16 -1.75 12.47 29.05
CA SER A 16 -2.56 12.29 27.85
C SER A 16 -1.69 11.43 26.94
N GLU A 17 -2.15 10.23 26.60
CA GLU A 17 -1.66 9.59 25.38
C GLU A 17 -1.74 10.67 24.32
N VAL A 18 -0.60 11.14 23.83
CA VAL A 18 -0.57 12.01 22.66
C VAL A 18 -1.17 11.15 21.57
N MET A 19 -2.46 11.38 21.30
CA MET A 19 -3.17 10.61 20.30
C MET A 19 -2.49 10.93 18.98
N ALA A 20 -1.90 9.89 18.39
CA ALA A 20 -1.21 10.02 17.12
C ALA A 20 -2.16 10.63 16.08
N ASN A 21 -1.67 11.53 15.24
CA ASN A 21 -2.35 12.03 14.06
C ASN A 21 -1.54 11.61 12.81
N ALA A 22 -2.14 11.69 11.62
CA ALA A 22 -1.47 11.48 10.34
C ALA A 22 -0.13 12.21 10.24
N ALA A 23 -0.07 13.46 10.70
CA ALA A 23 1.14 14.29 10.65
C ALA A 23 2.35 13.69 11.42
N ASP A 24 2.11 12.85 12.44
CA ASP A 24 3.17 12.20 13.20
C ASP A 24 3.96 11.19 12.37
N PHE A 25 3.34 10.66 11.30
CA PHE A 25 3.96 9.73 10.37
C PHE A 25 4.69 10.43 9.20
N ALA A 26 4.65 11.77 9.12
CA ALA A 26 5.22 12.53 8.01
C ALA A 26 6.73 12.31 7.79
N SER A 27 7.47 12.02 8.87
CA SER A 27 8.91 11.75 8.84
C SER A 27 9.26 10.44 8.16
N TYR A 28 8.40 9.41 8.27
CA TYR A 28 8.61 8.08 7.70
C TYR A 28 8.62 8.08 6.17
N PHE A 29 7.99 9.07 5.55
CA PHE A 29 7.98 9.25 4.10
C PHE A 29 9.18 10.03 3.56
N LYS A 30 10.09 10.51 4.42
CA LYS A 30 11.33 11.13 3.97
C LYS A 30 12.31 10.04 3.55
N VAL A 31 12.79 10.11 2.31
CA VAL A 31 13.72 9.13 1.76
C VAL A 31 15.13 9.71 1.79
N ASP A 32 16.03 9.11 2.57
CA ASP A 32 17.46 9.40 2.47
C ASP A 32 18.11 8.49 1.43
N MET A 33 18.19 8.96 0.19
CA MET A 33 18.83 8.21 -0.90
C MET A 33 20.32 7.93 -0.68
N LYS A 34 20.96 8.59 0.28
CA LYS A 34 22.38 8.43 0.64
C LYS A 34 22.59 7.68 1.95
N ALA A 35 21.53 7.05 2.49
CA ALA A 35 21.62 6.21 3.67
C ALA A 35 22.78 5.19 3.54
N ASP A 36 23.42 4.92 4.67
CA ASP A 36 24.46 3.89 4.75
C ASP A 36 23.78 2.52 4.74
N LEU A 37 23.74 1.90 3.56
CA LEU A 37 23.04 0.64 3.35
C LEU A 37 23.98 -0.52 3.69
N PRO A 38 23.49 -1.55 4.40
CA PRO A 38 24.26 -2.72 4.76
C PRO A 38 24.61 -3.56 3.52
N ASP A 39 25.56 -4.49 3.68
CA ASP A 39 25.86 -5.46 2.62
C ASP A 39 24.64 -6.36 2.37
N ILE A 40 24.21 -6.43 1.10
CA ILE A 40 23.08 -7.25 0.67
C ILE A 40 23.25 -8.71 1.07
N ASN A 41 24.49 -9.23 1.06
CA ASN A 41 24.75 -10.64 1.39
C ASN A 41 24.48 -10.95 2.87
N GLU A 42 24.65 -9.97 3.76
CA GLU A 42 24.33 -10.12 5.18
C GLU A 42 22.81 -10.24 5.37
N TYR A 43 22.06 -9.38 4.71
CA TYR A 43 20.60 -9.38 4.78
C TYR A 43 19.97 -10.57 4.06
N MET A 44 20.55 -11.03 2.96
CA MET A 44 20.15 -12.30 2.32
C MET A 44 20.34 -13.48 3.27
N LYS A 45 21.45 -13.54 4.02
CA LYS A 45 21.65 -14.58 5.05
C LYS A 45 20.63 -14.47 6.19
N LYS A 46 20.34 -13.26 6.65
CA LYS A 46 19.30 -13.03 7.67
C LYS A 46 17.93 -13.49 7.18
N LEU A 47 17.61 -13.19 5.93
CA LEU A 47 16.37 -13.60 5.28
C LEU A 47 16.31 -15.13 5.16
N ASP A 48 17.38 -15.79 4.72
CA ASP A 48 17.47 -17.25 4.70
C ASP A 48 17.33 -17.87 6.10
N GLN A 49 17.84 -17.19 7.13
CA GLN A 49 17.71 -17.60 8.53
C GLN A 49 16.30 -17.39 9.08
N SER A 50 15.61 -16.29 8.72
CA SER A 50 14.22 -16.04 9.11
C SER A 50 13.25 -16.94 8.36
N TYR A 51 13.55 -17.29 7.10
CA TYR A 51 12.83 -18.29 6.31
C TYR A 51 13.26 -19.73 6.62
N LYS A 52 14.08 -19.99 7.65
CA LYS A 52 14.13 -21.32 8.29
C LYS A 52 12.83 -21.59 9.04
N VAL A 53 11.72 -21.57 8.30
CA VAL A 53 10.51 -22.32 8.58
C VAL A 53 10.92 -23.79 8.57
N TYR A 54 11.33 -24.27 9.74
CA TYR A 54 11.65 -25.67 10.00
C TYR A 54 12.72 -26.27 9.07
N ASP A 55 13.99 -26.28 9.49
CA ASP A 55 15.00 -27.13 8.87
C ASP A 55 14.53 -28.59 9.00
N ARG A 56 13.99 -29.12 7.91
CA ARG A 56 13.45 -30.49 7.85
C ARG A 56 14.55 -31.53 8.07
N GLY A 57 15.83 -31.17 7.96
CA GLY A 57 16.96 -32.11 8.01
C GLY A 57 17.01 -33.06 6.80
N TYR A 58 16.19 -32.84 5.78
CA TYR A 58 16.14 -33.61 4.54
C TYR A 58 15.80 -32.73 3.34
N ILE A 59 16.35 -33.07 2.18
CA ILE A 59 16.21 -32.32 0.93
C ILE A 59 14.82 -32.58 0.30
N SER A 60 14.28 -33.79 0.45
CA SER A 60 12.90 -34.15 0.11
C SER A 60 12.47 -35.42 0.85
N ARG A 61 11.17 -35.79 0.79
CA ARG A 61 10.66 -37.08 1.33
C ARG A 61 11.42 -38.30 0.79
N THR A 62 12.00 -38.18 -0.41
CA THR A 62 12.73 -39.25 -1.12
C THR A 62 14.24 -39.07 -1.10
N LYS A 63 14.75 -37.92 -0.63
CA LYS A 63 16.18 -37.65 -0.41
C LYS A 63 16.39 -37.14 1.02
N MET A 64 16.45 -38.08 1.96
CA MET A 64 17.04 -37.83 3.26
C MET A 64 18.56 -37.73 3.08
N GLY A 65 19.18 -36.63 3.52
CA GLY A 65 20.62 -36.43 3.42
C GLY A 65 21.40 -37.47 4.22
N THR A 66 22.72 -37.54 4.02
CA THR A 66 23.61 -38.53 4.65
C THR A 66 23.92 -38.27 6.12
N SER A 67 23.52 -37.12 6.68
CA SER A 67 23.72 -36.79 8.10
C SER A 67 22.39 -36.52 8.80
N PHE A 68 22.01 -37.44 9.68
CA PHE A 68 20.87 -37.28 10.56
C PHE A 68 21.23 -36.26 11.66
N ASN A 69 20.54 -35.12 11.67
CA ASN A 69 20.81 -34.04 12.62
C ASN A 69 20.40 -34.48 14.05
N LYS A 70 21.39 -34.62 14.95
CA LYS A 70 21.16 -35.04 16.34
C LYS A 70 20.33 -34.03 17.14
N GLU A 71 20.42 -32.73 16.83
CA GLU A 71 19.54 -31.71 17.43
C GLU A 71 18.11 -31.88 16.95
N PHE A 72 17.89 -32.08 15.65
CA PHE A 72 16.56 -32.38 15.10
C PHE A 72 15.93 -33.62 15.77
N SER A 73 16.70 -34.67 16.03
CA SER A 73 16.23 -35.85 16.76
C SER A 73 15.84 -35.54 18.21
N ARG A 74 16.61 -34.70 18.91
CA ARG A 74 16.28 -34.25 20.27
C ARG A 74 15.04 -33.37 20.29
N THR A 75 14.92 -32.47 19.32
CA THR A 75 13.77 -31.57 19.15
C THR A 75 12.51 -32.35 18.80
N ILE A 76 12.57 -33.33 17.88
CA ILE A 76 11.45 -34.25 17.61
C ILE A 76 11.12 -35.13 18.83
N LYS A 77 12.11 -35.62 19.57
CA LYS A 77 11.84 -36.35 20.83
C LYS A 77 11.19 -35.47 21.87
N PHE A 78 11.61 -34.21 21.99
CA PHE A 78 11.05 -33.24 22.92
C PHE A 78 9.61 -32.86 22.54
N TYR A 79 9.36 -32.52 21.27
CA TYR A 79 8.02 -32.25 20.77
C TYR A 79 7.14 -33.50 20.70
N GLY A 80 7.71 -34.68 20.50
CA GLY A 80 6.99 -35.96 20.55
C GLY A 80 6.59 -36.39 21.96
N LEU A 81 7.10 -35.71 23.00
CA LEU A 81 6.68 -35.88 24.39
C LEU A 81 5.62 -34.85 24.82
N SER A 82 5.41 -33.78 24.06
CA SER A 82 4.34 -32.81 24.27
C SER A 82 3.21 -33.06 23.27
N GLU A 83 2.02 -33.42 23.73
CA GLU A 83 0.83 -33.54 22.87
C GLU A 83 0.37 -32.19 22.25
N GLY A 84 1.07 -31.08 22.54
CA GLY A 84 0.76 -29.75 22.02
C GLY A 84 1.36 -29.52 20.64
N ARG A 85 0.50 -29.37 19.62
CA ARG A 85 0.89 -28.88 18.29
C ARG A 85 1.62 -27.53 18.41
N LEU A 86 2.70 -27.36 17.65
CA LEU A 86 3.34 -26.05 17.46
C LEU A 86 2.30 -25.07 16.87
N LYS A 87 1.98 -24.02 17.64
CA LYS A 87 1.09 -22.92 17.21
C LYS A 87 1.67 -22.29 15.93
N SER A 88 0.84 -22.09 14.92
CA SER A 88 1.29 -21.34 13.73
C SER A 88 1.20 -19.85 14.02
N ASP A 89 2.16 -19.05 13.54
CA ASP A 89 2.18 -17.59 13.76
C ASP A 89 0.89 -16.91 13.27
N TYR A 90 0.24 -17.48 12.24
CA TYR A 90 -0.99 -16.96 11.63
C TYR A 90 -2.28 -17.52 12.26
N GLU A 91 -2.19 -18.41 13.24
CA GLU A 91 -3.36 -19.09 13.79
C GLU A 91 -4.33 -18.15 14.51
N ASP A 92 -3.81 -17.19 15.27
CA ASP A 92 -4.66 -16.22 15.97
C ASP A 92 -5.31 -15.24 14.99
N GLU A 93 -4.58 -14.82 13.96
CA GLU A 93 -5.08 -13.92 12.93
C GLU A 93 -6.18 -14.59 12.10
N LEU A 94 -5.98 -15.86 11.71
CA LEU A 94 -6.99 -16.62 10.98
C LEU A 94 -8.24 -16.88 11.84
N LEU A 95 -8.07 -17.13 13.14
CA LEU A 95 -9.18 -17.24 14.08
C LEU A 95 -9.96 -15.94 14.23
N GLU A 96 -9.27 -14.80 14.27
CA GLU A 96 -9.89 -13.47 14.32
C GLU A 96 -10.69 -13.21 13.03
N VAL A 97 -10.10 -13.45 11.86
CA VAL A 97 -10.76 -13.27 10.56
C VAL A 97 -11.99 -14.19 10.42
N ILE A 98 -11.87 -15.48 10.74
CA ILE A 98 -13.01 -16.42 10.69
C ILE A 98 -14.09 -16.01 11.71
N GLY A 99 -13.68 -15.50 12.87
CA GLY A 99 -14.60 -15.00 13.90
C GLY A 99 -15.39 -13.74 13.48
N MET A 100 -14.87 -12.94 12.55
CA MET A 100 -15.58 -11.78 12.00
C MET A 100 -16.59 -12.16 10.91
N LEU A 101 -16.47 -13.34 10.31
CA LEU A 101 -17.38 -13.79 9.25
C LEU A 101 -18.71 -14.29 9.84
N PRO A 102 -19.85 -13.96 9.19
CA PRO A 102 -21.15 -14.57 9.52
C PRO A 102 -21.07 -16.10 9.41
N LYS A 103 -21.79 -16.82 10.28
CA LYS A 103 -21.74 -18.29 10.33
C LYS A 103 -22.28 -18.94 9.07
N GLU A 104 -23.17 -18.26 8.36
CA GLU A 104 -23.75 -18.66 7.08
C GLU A 104 -22.67 -18.80 6.00
N MET A 105 -21.55 -18.08 6.16
CA MET A 105 -20.42 -18.12 5.21
C MET A 105 -19.55 -19.37 5.40
N TYR A 106 -19.68 -20.07 6.52
CA TYR A 106 -18.82 -21.20 6.88
C TYR A 106 -18.99 -22.38 5.93
N GLN A 107 -20.17 -22.55 5.32
CA GLN A 107 -20.40 -23.57 4.30
C GLN A 107 -19.52 -23.40 3.05
N TYR A 108 -19.07 -22.18 2.73
CA TYR A 108 -18.26 -21.90 1.56
C TYR A 108 -16.75 -21.97 1.82
N ILE A 109 -16.31 -21.74 3.07
CA ILE A 109 -14.88 -21.71 3.44
C ILE A 109 -14.45 -22.95 4.22
N GLY A 110 -15.35 -23.53 5.01
CA GLY A 110 -15.05 -24.65 5.90
C GLY A 110 -14.57 -25.90 5.16
N PRO A 111 -15.22 -26.34 4.06
CA PRO A 111 -14.75 -27.48 3.27
C PRO A 111 -13.29 -27.30 2.79
N MET A 112 -12.93 -26.11 2.32
CA MET A 112 -11.55 -25.77 1.93
C MET A 112 -10.59 -25.85 3.13
N LEU A 113 -10.97 -25.32 4.29
CA LEU A 113 -10.11 -25.35 5.48
C LEU A 113 -9.76 -26.79 5.92
N HIS A 114 -10.66 -27.75 5.73
CA HIS A 114 -10.38 -29.18 6.00
C HIS A 114 -9.42 -29.83 4.99
N GLU A 115 -9.26 -29.26 3.80
CA GLU A 115 -8.31 -29.74 2.79
C GLU A 115 -6.89 -29.17 2.97
N VAL A 116 -6.74 -28.04 3.65
CA VAL A 116 -5.43 -27.39 3.83
C VAL A 116 -4.55 -28.23 4.77
N PRO A 117 -3.40 -28.75 4.29
CA PRO A 117 -2.51 -29.54 5.12
C PRO A 117 -1.91 -28.68 6.23
N GLY A 118 -2.02 -29.15 7.48
CA GLY A 118 -1.47 -28.44 8.65
C GLY A 118 -2.37 -27.35 9.23
N MET A 119 -3.64 -27.26 8.81
CA MET A 119 -4.64 -26.37 9.41
C MET A 119 -4.83 -26.67 10.91
N SER A 120 -5.02 -25.63 11.74
CA SER A 120 -5.18 -25.82 13.19
C SER A 120 -6.46 -26.56 13.51
N GLU A 121 -6.37 -27.60 14.36
CA GLU A 121 -7.55 -28.27 14.93
C GLU A 121 -8.48 -27.30 15.66
N LYS A 122 -7.95 -26.21 16.23
CA LYS A 122 -8.76 -25.18 16.87
C LYS A 122 -9.70 -24.49 15.87
N ILE A 123 -9.22 -24.26 14.64
CA ILE A 123 -10.01 -23.69 13.53
C ILE A 123 -10.98 -24.75 12.99
N LEU A 124 -10.50 -25.98 12.77
CA LEU A 124 -11.32 -27.07 12.22
C LEU A 124 -12.45 -27.50 13.17
N ASN A 125 -12.27 -27.30 14.48
CA ASN A 125 -13.27 -27.59 15.51
C ASN A 125 -14.16 -26.39 15.87
N LEU A 126 -14.06 -25.26 15.14
CA LEU A 126 -14.97 -24.14 15.36
C LEU A 126 -16.43 -24.55 15.07
N PRO A 127 -17.40 -24.09 15.88
CA PRO A 127 -18.81 -24.35 15.64
C PRO A 127 -19.24 -23.78 14.28
N GLY A 128 -19.79 -24.63 13.41
CA GLY A 128 -20.19 -24.31 12.05
C GLY A 128 -19.14 -24.63 10.97
N ILE A 129 -17.84 -24.73 11.32
CA ILE A 129 -16.77 -25.17 10.40
C ILE A 129 -16.54 -26.68 10.51
N ARG A 130 -16.70 -27.24 11.71
CA ARG A 130 -16.56 -28.68 11.93
C ARG A 130 -17.57 -29.48 11.12
N GLU A 131 -18.79 -28.96 11.03
CA GLU A 131 -19.95 -29.62 10.43
C GLU A 131 -19.94 -29.55 8.90
N THR A 132 -19.10 -28.69 8.29
CA THR A 132 -19.02 -28.50 6.83
C THR A 132 -17.99 -29.42 6.17
N LYS A 133 -17.32 -30.29 6.94
CA LYS A 133 -16.34 -31.23 6.38
C LYS A 133 -16.97 -32.11 5.30
N ASN A 134 -16.38 -32.09 4.10
CA ASN A 134 -16.85 -32.84 2.92
C ASN A 134 -18.30 -32.53 2.51
N LYS A 135 -18.82 -31.35 2.86
CA LYS A 135 -20.16 -30.91 2.46
C LYS A 135 -20.06 -29.89 1.34
N PHE A 136 -20.96 -30.03 0.38
CA PHE A 136 -21.21 -29.02 -0.64
C PHE A 136 -22.09 -27.91 -0.06
N PRO A 137 -21.92 -26.63 -0.45
CA PRO A 137 -22.78 -25.54 0.04
C PRO A 137 -24.25 -25.79 -0.29
N GLU A 138 -25.14 -25.54 0.67
CA GLU A 138 -26.57 -25.75 0.49
C GLU A 138 -27.22 -24.54 -0.22
N ASP A 139 -26.71 -23.33 0.06
CA ASP A 139 -27.17 -22.10 -0.57
C ASP A 139 -26.26 -21.70 -1.73
N ILE A 140 -26.75 -21.78 -2.95
CA ILE A 140 -25.99 -21.53 -4.18
C ILE A 140 -26.71 -20.46 -4.98
N ALA A 141 -25.95 -19.52 -5.56
CA ALA A 141 -26.48 -18.44 -6.38
C ALA A 141 -27.38 -18.98 -7.50
N GLU A 142 -28.49 -18.28 -7.78
CA GLU A 142 -29.56 -18.79 -8.65
C GLU A 142 -29.04 -19.18 -10.04
N ARG A 143 -28.06 -18.44 -10.55
CA ARG A 143 -27.41 -18.67 -11.85
C ARG A 143 -26.66 -20.00 -11.98
N PHE A 144 -26.32 -20.66 -10.88
CA PHE A 144 -25.56 -21.91 -10.87
C PHE A 144 -26.42 -23.15 -10.60
N LYS A 145 -27.70 -22.99 -10.23
CA LYS A 145 -28.60 -24.10 -9.88
C LYS A 145 -28.94 -25.07 -11.04
N GLY A 146 -28.53 -24.76 -12.27
CA GLY A 146 -28.78 -25.57 -13.46
C GLY A 146 -27.53 -26.13 -14.14
N VAL A 147 -26.34 -25.96 -13.55
CA VAL A 147 -25.09 -26.48 -14.12
C VAL A 147 -24.83 -27.87 -13.55
N GLU A 148 -24.73 -28.87 -14.42
CA GLU A 148 -24.44 -30.26 -14.03
C GLU A 148 -23.06 -30.38 -13.38
N ASN A 149 -22.92 -31.32 -12.43
CA ASN A 149 -21.64 -31.71 -11.82
C ASN A 149 -20.93 -30.60 -11.01
N LEU A 150 -21.67 -29.59 -10.53
CA LEU A 150 -21.11 -28.52 -9.69
C LEU A 150 -20.50 -29.02 -8.39
N GLU A 151 -21.00 -30.14 -7.86
CA GLU A 151 -20.55 -30.78 -6.63
C GLU A 151 -19.09 -31.29 -6.71
N PHE A 152 -18.59 -31.53 -7.92
CA PHE A 152 -17.20 -31.95 -8.16
C PHE A 152 -16.21 -30.79 -8.25
N MET A 153 -16.69 -29.54 -8.10
CA MET A 153 -15.83 -28.37 -8.03
C MET A 153 -14.93 -28.46 -6.79
N SER A 154 -13.67 -27.99 -6.91
CA SER A 154 -12.77 -27.94 -5.75
C SER A 154 -13.38 -27.07 -4.65
N PRO A 155 -13.35 -27.52 -3.38
CA PRO A 155 -13.79 -26.74 -2.22
C PRO A 155 -13.19 -25.34 -2.12
N SER A 156 -11.97 -25.16 -2.65
CA SER A 156 -11.32 -23.84 -2.76
C SER A 156 -12.11 -22.80 -3.57
N LEU A 157 -13.05 -23.23 -4.40
CA LEU A 157 -13.86 -22.38 -5.28
C LEU A 157 -15.29 -22.21 -4.78
N TYR A 158 -15.68 -22.83 -3.67
CA TYR A 158 -17.06 -22.76 -3.16
C TYR A 158 -17.49 -21.35 -2.78
N PHE A 159 -16.56 -20.46 -2.43
CA PHE A 159 -16.88 -19.04 -2.22
C PHE A 159 -17.51 -18.40 -3.46
N LEU A 160 -17.21 -18.87 -4.67
CA LEU A 160 -17.83 -18.37 -5.90
C LEU A 160 -19.28 -18.83 -6.07
N LEU A 161 -19.76 -19.77 -5.28
CA LEU A 161 -21.15 -20.25 -5.35
C LEU A 161 -22.11 -19.39 -4.53
N MET A 162 -21.55 -18.48 -3.72
CA MET A 162 -22.28 -17.61 -2.81
C MET A 162 -23.21 -16.64 -3.56
N PRO A 163 -24.52 -16.59 -3.22
CA PRO A 163 -25.48 -15.65 -3.79
C PRO A 163 -25.02 -14.19 -3.66
N GLU A 164 -24.42 -13.79 -2.53
CA GLU A 164 -24.03 -12.40 -2.23
C GLU A 164 -23.00 -11.82 -3.20
N ILE A 165 -22.22 -12.67 -3.88
CA ILE A 165 -21.22 -12.24 -4.87
C ILE A 165 -21.88 -11.90 -6.21
N TRP A 166 -23.03 -12.51 -6.53
CA TRP A 166 -23.57 -12.54 -7.89
C TRP A 166 -25.00 -12.02 -8.00
N ASP A 167 -25.84 -12.43 -7.07
CA ASP A 167 -27.22 -12.01 -6.98
C ASP A 167 -27.22 -10.66 -6.26
N LYS A 168 -27.56 -9.60 -6.99
CA LYS A 168 -27.85 -8.29 -6.38
C LYS A 168 -28.89 -8.54 -5.30
N LYS A 169 -28.51 -8.34 -4.03
CA LYS A 169 -29.38 -8.54 -2.85
C LYS A 169 -30.85 -8.37 -3.19
N LYS A 170 -31.65 -9.45 -3.05
CA LYS A 170 -33.11 -9.30 -2.95
C LYS A 170 -33.38 -8.30 -1.82
N GLN A 171 -34.30 -7.40 -2.10
CA GLN A 171 -34.61 -6.20 -1.33
C GLN A 171 -35.23 -6.50 0.07
N GLU A 172 -35.08 -7.72 0.57
CA GLU A 172 -35.78 -8.30 1.74
C GLU A 172 -34.94 -8.37 3.02
N ASP A 173 -33.72 -7.82 3.05
CA ASP A 173 -33.04 -7.41 4.30
C ASP A 173 -33.72 -6.15 4.92
N ALA A 174 -35.05 -6.13 4.97
CA ALA A 174 -35.88 -5.02 5.44
C ALA A 174 -35.92 -4.89 6.97
N ASP A 175 -35.24 -5.78 7.71
CA ASP A 175 -35.04 -5.71 9.16
C ASP A 175 -33.66 -5.18 9.58
N LYS A 176 -32.89 -4.59 8.65
CA LYS A 176 -32.05 -3.47 9.10
C LYS A 176 -33.02 -2.42 9.61
N PRO A 177 -32.80 -1.79 10.79
CA PRO A 177 -33.57 -0.60 11.14
C PRO A 177 -33.52 0.24 9.89
N GLN A 178 -34.69 0.54 9.31
CA GLN A 178 -34.76 1.51 8.24
C GLN A 178 -33.86 2.61 8.74
N ILE A 179 -32.84 2.96 7.96
CA ILE A 179 -32.26 4.26 8.11
C ILE A 179 -33.49 5.12 7.86
N THR A 180 -34.23 5.46 8.93
CA THR A 180 -35.12 6.60 8.97
C THR A 180 -34.18 7.60 8.39
N ARG A 181 -34.40 7.95 7.12
CA ARG A 181 -33.68 9.05 6.48
C ARG A 181 -33.70 10.07 7.58
N VAL A 182 -32.54 10.30 8.22
CA VAL A 182 -32.47 11.19 9.36
C VAL A 182 -33.21 12.38 8.82
N LYS A 183 -34.40 12.69 9.38
CA LYS A 183 -35.25 13.75 8.82
C LYS A 183 -34.26 14.87 8.65
N LYS A 184 -33.93 15.23 7.40
CA LYS A 184 -32.87 16.22 7.13
C LYS A 184 -33.14 17.30 8.15
N PRO A 185 -32.19 17.61 9.06
CA PRO A 185 -32.48 18.51 10.15
C PRO A 185 -33.26 19.68 9.55
N ARG A 186 -34.48 19.92 10.04
CA ARG A 186 -35.37 20.94 9.46
C ARG A 186 -34.74 22.33 9.55
N VAL A 187 -33.69 22.44 10.36
CA VAL A 187 -32.73 23.53 10.32
C VAL A 187 -31.91 23.38 9.04
N GLN A 188 -32.12 24.29 8.10
CA GLN A 188 -31.18 24.48 7.00
C GLN A 188 -29.78 24.59 7.61
N ILE A 189 -28.99 23.53 7.49
CA ILE A 189 -27.56 23.63 7.77
C ILE A 189 -27.07 24.55 6.67
N GLU A 190 -26.85 25.81 7.01
CA GLU A 190 -26.17 26.73 6.12
C GLU A 190 -24.81 26.11 5.83
N LEU A 191 -24.64 25.59 4.61
CA LEU A 191 -23.32 25.26 4.14
C LEU A 191 -22.45 26.51 4.33
N PRO A 192 -21.23 26.39 4.90
CA PRO A 192 -20.30 27.50 4.97
C PRO A 192 -20.21 28.22 3.63
N ASP A 193 -20.15 29.56 3.63
CA ASP A 193 -20.36 30.35 2.40
C ASP A 193 -19.42 29.98 1.25
N PHE A 194 -18.21 29.46 1.55
CA PHE A 194 -17.27 28.96 0.55
C PHE A 194 -17.78 27.75 -0.27
N LEU A 195 -18.75 26.99 0.25
CA LEU A 195 -19.43 25.90 -0.47
C LEU A 195 -20.58 26.42 -1.30
N LYS A 196 -21.32 27.44 -0.83
CA LYS A 196 -22.36 28.11 -1.62
C LYS A 196 -21.75 28.83 -2.83
N GLU A 197 -20.59 29.46 -2.66
CA GLU A 197 -19.86 30.12 -3.75
C GLU A 197 -19.39 29.15 -4.84
N LYS A 198 -19.01 27.91 -4.49
CA LYS A 198 -18.58 26.90 -5.48
C LYS A 198 -19.73 26.16 -6.16
N ILE A 199 -20.87 26.03 -5.48
CA ILE A 199 -22.09 25.42 -6.05
C ILE A 199 -22.80 26.41 -6.99
N ASN A 200 -22.76 27.70 -6.67
CA ASN A 200 -23.30 28.77 -7.51
C ASN A 200 -22.28 29.37 -8.49
N ALA A 201 -21.00 29.01 -8.37
CA ALA A 201 -20.04 29.28 -9.42
C ALA A 201 -20.53 28.54 -10.66
N PRO A 202 -20.75 29.24 -11.79
CA PRO A 202 -21.04 28.57 -13.03
C PRO A 202 -19.95 27.52 -13.23
N VAL A 203 -20.35 26.27 -13.50
CA VAL A 203 -19.44 25.30 -14.15
C VAL A 203 -18.73 26.11 -15.23
N PRO A 204 -17.39 26.15 -15.31
CA PRO A 204 -16.73 26.86 -16.38
C PRO A 204 -17.18 26.15 -17.65
N THR A 205 -18.25 26.67 -18.27
CA THR A 205 -18.56 26.40 -19.65
C THR A 205 -17.24 26.69 -20.31
N ALA A 206 -16.65 25.70 -20.96
CA ALA A 206 -15.46 25.88 -21.74
C ALA A 206 -15.81 26.97 -22.78
N GLN A 207 -15.62 28.23 -22.39
CA GLN A 207 -15.47 29.31 -23.31
C GLN A 207 -14.28 28.84 -24.11
N LYS A 208 -14.57 28.42 -25.35
CA LYS A 208 -13.58 28.36 -26.41
C LYS A 208 -12.99 29.77 -26.47
N GLN A 209 -11.99 30.02 -25.64
CA GLN A 209 -11.08 31.10 -25.87
C GLN A 209 -10.50 30.79 -27.22
N ASN A 210 -10.80 31.64 -28.20
CA ASN A 210 -10.18 31.59 -29.50
C ASN A 210 -8.67 31.46 -29.27
N ALA A 211 -8.05 30.46 -29.90
CA ALA A 211 -6.65 30.08 -29.73
C ALA A 211 -5.64 31.21 -30.03
N SER A 212 -6.11 32.39 -30.39
CA SER A 212 -5.37 33.60 -30.74
C SER A 212 -5.23 34.64 -29.61
N ALA A 213 -5.79 34.43 -28.41
CA ALA A 213 -5.71 35.42 -27.30
C ALA A 213 -4.77 35.03 -26.14
N LEU A 214 -4.09 33.88 -26.18
CA LEU A 214 -2.95 33.61 -25.30
C LEU A 214 -1.74 34.37 -25.85
N LYS A 215 -1.64 35.67 -25.54
CA LYS A 215 -0.35 36.35 -25.60
C LYS A 215 0.63 35.48 -24.80
N LYS A 216 1.58 34.87 -25.51
CA LYS A 216 2.73 34.16 -24.92
C LYS A 216 3.40 35.13 -23.95
N LYS A 217 3.00 35.07 -22.69
CA LYS A 217 3.73 35.71 -21.60
C LYS A 217 5.10 35.04 -21.67
N LYS A 218 6.13 35.80 -22.04
CA LYS A 218 7.52 35.30 -22.13
C LYS A 218 7.75 34.42 -20.91
N THR A 219 7.85 33.11 -21.12
CA THR A 219 8.38 32.18 -20.13
C THR A 219 9.70 32.80 -19.70
N SER A 220 9.86 33.03 -18.39
CA SER A 220 11.14 33.50 -17.87
C SER A 220 12.23 32.58 -18.39
N LEU A 221 13.37 33.11 -18.82
CA LEU A 221 14.50 32.34 -19.37
C LEU A 221 14.88 31.13 -18.48
N LEU A 222 14.62 31.22 -17.16
CA LEU A 222 14.82 30.18 -16.16
C LEU A 222 13.87 28.96 -16.29
N ALA A 223 12.67 29.12 -16.86
CA ALA A 223 11.71 28.03 -17.06
C ALA A 223 12.04 27.18 -18.30
N ASP A 224 12.89 27.71 -19.19
CA ASP A 224 13.39 27.06 -20.41
C ASP A 224 14.75 26.37 -20.22
N LEU A 225 15.37 26.51 -19.04
CA LEU A 225 16.64 25.87 -18.67
C LEU A 225 16.40 24.71 -17.70
N ARG A 226 17.28 23.71 -17.72
CA ARG A 226 17.25 22.65 -16.71
C ARG A 226 17.73 23.16 -15.36
N THR A 227 17.16 22.61 -14.30
CA THR A 227 17.63 22.87 -12.95
C THR A 227 18.97 22.18 -12.74
N LEU A 228 20.00 22.94 -12.35
CA LEU A 228 21.30 22.36 -11.99
C LEU A 228 21.19 21.72 -10.60
N LYS A 229 21.55 20.44 -10.50
CA LYS A 229 21.56 19.66 -9.24
C LYS A 229 20.22 19.77 -8.47
N PRO A 230 19.11 19.28 -9.03
CA PRO A 230 17.81 19.35 -8.38
C PRO A 230 17.82 18.63 -7.02
N THR A 231 17.15 19.25 -6.06
CA THR A 231 16.89 18.74 -4.71
C THR A 231 15.39 18.71 -4.45
N LEU A 232 14.97 18.19 -3.29
CA LEU A 232 13.56 18.15 -2.88
C LEU A 232 12.85 19.52 -2.97
N THR A 233 13.56 20.61 -2.72
CA THR A 233 13.01 21.98 -2.68
C THR A 233 13.30 22.79 -3.94
N SER A 234 14.09 22.26 -4.87
CA SER A 234 14.41 22.96 -6.12
C SER A 234 13.16 23.10 -6.99
N PRO A 235 13.01 24.19 -7.78
CA PRO A 235 11.88 24.36 -8.69
C PRO A 235 11.90 23.29 -9.79
N LEU A 236 10.72 22.86 -10.28
CA LEU A 236 10.62 21.98 -11.44
C LEU A 236 10.44 22.82 -12.72
N THR A 237 11.31 22.64 -13.72
CA THR A 237 11.19 23.32 -15.02
C THR A 237 10.63 22.41 -16.11
N THR A 238 10.18 23.00 -17.22
CA THR A 238 9.60 22.24 -18.33
C THR A 238 10.62 21.33 -19.00
N LYS A 239 11.90 21.75 -19.03
CA LYS A 239 13.00 20.93 -19.53
C LYS A 239 13.33 19.76 -18.61
N ASP A 240 13.18 19.91 -17.30
CA ASP A 240 13.36 18.82 -16.35
C ASP A 240 12.28 17.74 -16.56
N VAL A 241 11.02 18.15 -16.72
CA VAL A 241 9.91 17.22 -17.02
C VAL A 241 10.12 16.51 -18.35
N SER A 242 10.48 17.24 -19.41
CA SER A 242 10.77 16.63 -20.72
C SER A 242 11.91 15.62 -20.64
N ALA A 243 13.00 15.97 -19.95
CA ALA A 243 14.14 15.10 -19.73
C ALA A 243 13.74 13.78 -19.06
N PHE A 244 12.95 13.88 -18.01
CA PHE A 244 12.46 12.73 -17.28
C PHE A 244 11.56 11.86 -18.19
N VAL A 245 10.62 12.45 -18.93
CA VAL A 245 9.77 11.72 -19.88
C VAL A 245 10.59 10.91 -20.88
N ASP A 246 11.70 11.47 -21.37
CA ASP A 246 12.60 10.82 -22.30
C ASP A 246 13.38 9.64 -21.67
N THR A 247 13.52 9.60 -20.34
CA THR A 247 14.15 8.45 -19.64
C THR A 247 13.22 7.26 -19.44
N ILE A 248 11.88 7.44 -19.47
CA ILE A 248 10.93 6.40 -19.01
C ILE A 248 11.11 5.08 -19.76
N ASP A 249 11.16 5.12 -21.09
CA ASP A 249 11.30 3.90 -21.89
C ASP A 249 12.64 3.20 -21.62
N GLU A 250 13.73 3.96 -21.55
CA GLU A 250 15.06 3.38 -21.34
C GLU A 250 15.24 2.78 -19.94
N VAL A 251 14.62 3.39 -18.91
CA VAL A 251 14.61 2.84 -17.55
C VAL A 251 13.83 1.53 -17.50
N MET A 252 12.69 1.45 -18.18
CA MET A 252 11.92 0.21 -18.27
C MET A 252 12.66 -0.87 -19.04
N ASP A 253 13.22 -0.53 -20.21
CA ASP A 253 14.04 -1.44 -21.01
C ASP A 253 15.24 -1.94 -20.19
N TRP A 254 15.88 -1.08 -19.39
CA TRP A 254 16.98 -1.48 -18.52
C TRP A 254 16.57 -2.52 -17.46
N GLY A 255 15.37 -2.39 -16.88
CA GLY A 255 14.88 -3.36 -15.90
C GLY A 255 14.45 -4.69 -16.54
N LEU A 256 13.84 -4.63 -17.72
CA LEU A 256 13.27 -5.78 -18.42
C LEU A 256 14.28 -6.55 -19.29
N LYS A 257 15.46 -5.98 -19.54
CA LYS A 257 16.58 -6.66 -20.22
C LYS A 257 16.98 -7.98 -19.57
N ASP A 258 17.59 -8.83 -20.38
CA ASP A 258 18.16 -10.12 -19.97
C ASP A 258 17.19 -10.96 -19.12
N ASP A 259 15.98 -11.17 -19.65
CA ASP A 259 14.92 -11.94 -18.98
C ASP A 259 14.53 -11.37 -17.61
N MET A 260 14.31 -10.04 -17.55
CA MET A 260 13.91 -9.33 -16.32
C MET A 260 14.90 -9.50 -15.15
N ARG A 261 16.19 -9.71 -15.43
CA ARG A 261 17.22 -9.92 -14.39
C ARG A 261 17.30 -8.75 -13.42
N ASN A 262 17.34 -7.52 -13.92
CA ASN A 262 17.46 -6.33 -13.08
C ASN A 262 16.17 -6.10 -12.30
N PHE A 263 15.02 -6.28 -12.95
CA PHE A 263 13.72 -6.23 -12.30
C PHE A 263 13.62 -7.21 -11.12
N SER A 264 14.04 -8.46 -11.31
CA SER A 264 14.02 -9.49 -10.25
C SER A 264 14.92 -9.12 -9.06
N LYS A 265 16.11 -8.57 -9.33
CA LYS A 265 17.00 -8.07 -8.27
C LYS A 265 16.40 -6.90 -7.50
N LEU A 266 15.63 -6.03 -8.16
CA LEU A 266 14.94 -4.92 -7.50
C LEU A 266 13.82 -5.40 -6.58
N ILE A 267 13.10 -6.47 -6.95
CA ILE A 267 12.11 -7.11 -6.06
C ILE A 267 12.79 -7.70 -4.83
N SER A 268 13.89 -8.43 -4.99
CA SER A 268 14.64 -8.94 -3.83
C SER A 268 15.13 -7.80 -2.95
N ALA A 269 15.65 -6.73 -3.56
CA ALA A 269 16.16 -5.58 -2.83
C ALA A 269 15.07 -4.81 -2.06
N GLU A 270 13.84 -4.79 -2.55
CA GLU A 270 12.68 -4.23 -1.84
C GLU A 270 12.42 -4.95 -0.53
N MET A 271 12.27 -6.28 -0.59
CA MET A 271 12.05 -7.08 0.62
C MET A 271 13.18 -6.93 1.65
N LEU A 272 14.44 -6.84 1.18
CA LEU A 272 15.59 -6.64 2.07
C LEU A 272 15.66 -5.22 2.64
N LEU A 273 15.25 -4.21 1.85
CA LEU A 273 15.17 -2.83 2.30
C LEU A 273 14.13 -2.69 3.42
N ASP A 274 12.98 -3.36 3.28
CA ASP A 274 11.92 -3.34 4.29
C ASP A 274 12.37 -3.97 5.61
N LEU A 275 13.12 -5.08 5.55
CA LEU A 275 13.73 -5.67 6.74
C LEU A 275 14.73 -4.73 7.40
N TRP A 276 15.59 -4.08 6.61
CA TRP A 276 16.55 -3.11 7.14
C TRP A 276 15.83 -1.92 7.81
N GLU A 277 14.79 -1.37 7.19
CA GLU A 277 14.00 -0.28 7.77
C GLU A 277 13.26 -0.72 9.05
N ALA A 278 12.83 -1.97 9.13
CA ALA A 278 12.24 -2.52 10.35
C ALA A 278 13.27 -2.61 11.48
N GLU A 279 14.50 -3.04 11.20
CA GLU A 279 15.59 -3.05 12.19
C GLU A 279 15.98 -1.64 12.65
N GLN A 280 15.92 -0.65 11.76
CA GLN A 280 16.19 0.76 12.09
C GLN A 280 15.01 1.46 12.79
N GLY A 281 13.86 0.80 12.95
CA GLY A 281 12.66 1.39 13.53
C GLY A 281 11.99 2.46 12.66
N THR A 282 12.30 2.47 11.36
CA THR A 282 11.74 3.41 10.38
C THR A 282 10.71 2.76 9.45
N ALA A 283 10.40 1.47 9.62
CA ALA A 283 9.36 0.79 8.87
C ALA A 283 7.95 1.30 9.23
N LEU A 284 7.09 1.36 8.21
CA LEU A 284 5.65 1.49 8.38
C LEU A 284 5.00 0.11 8.53
N SER A 285 3.76 0.06 9.00
CA SER A 285 2.97 -1.18 9.01
C SER A 285 2.77 -1.73 7.59
N GLN A 286 2.64 -0.83 6.61
CA GLN A 286 2.69 -1.14 5.18
C GLN A 286 3.79 -0.29 4.54
N ASN A 287 4.97 -0.89 4.36
CA ASN A 287 6.14 -0.13 3.92
C ASN A 287 6.05 0.33 2.46
N ASP A 288 5.26 -0.38 1.64
CA ASP A 288 4.90 -0.01 0.27
C ASP A 288 4.23 1.37 0.15
N LEU A 289 3.68 1.92 1.25
CA LEU A 289 3.18 3.30 1.27
C LEU A 289 4.30 4.31 0.98
N LYS A 290 5.55 4.02 1.36
CA LYS A 290 6.71 4.86 1.02
C LYS A 290 6.98 4.85 -0.49
N ASP A 291 6.87 3.68 -1.09
CA ASP A 291 7.00 3.40 -2.51
C ASP A 291 5.89 4.11 -3.32
N ALA A 292 4.66 4.16 -2.81
CA ALA A 292 3.59 4.96 -3.41
C ALA A 292 3.86 6.49 -3.34
N VAL A 293 4.41 6.99 -2.24
CA VAL A 293 4.65 8.43 -2.03
C VAL A 293 5.83 8.95 -2.86
N ASN A 294 6.96 8.23 -2.86
CA ASN A 294 8.20 8.63 -3.53
C ASN A 294 8.80 7.44 -4.34
N PRO A 295 8.10 6.99 -5.40
CA PRO A 295 8.48 5.79 -6.15
C PRO A 295 9.91 5.86 -6.70
N CYS A 296 10.37 7.02 -7.16
CA CYS A 296 11.65 7.13 -7.86
C CYS A 296 12.83 7.23 -6.89
N GLN A 297 12.68 7.95 -5.77
CA GLN A 297 13.71 7.95 -4.71
C GLN A 297 13.86 6.56 -4.10
N ARG A 298 12.75 5.84 -3.90
CA ARG A 298 12.76 4.46 -3.43
C ARG A 298 13.40 3.51 -4.44
N LEU A 299 13.15 3.69 -5.74
CA LEU A 299 13.84 2.94 -6.79
C LEU A 299 15.35 3.11 -6.71
N VAL A 300 15.85 4.33 -6.52
CA VAL A 300 17.29 4.59 -6.38
C VAL A 300 17.87 3.83 -5.18
N LEU A 301 17.19 3.85 -4.02
CA LEU A 301 17.61 3.04 -2.87
C LEU A 301 17.65 1.55 -3.19
N LYS A 302 16.61 1.01 -3.83
CA LYS A 302 16.57 -0.39 -4.28
C LYS A 302 17.73 -0.70 -5.23
N THR A 303 18.10 0.21 -6.13
CA THR A 303 19.26 0.02 -7.03
C THR A 303 20.59 -0.02 -6.27
N ARG A 304 20.75 0.81 -5.22
CA ARG A 304 21.94 0.79 -4.36
C ARG A 304 22.01 -0.52 -3.59
N PHE A 305 20.92 -0.91 -2.95
CA PHE A 305 20.83 -2.16 -2.19
C PHE A 305 21.11 -3.38 -3.09
N ALA A 306 20.56 -3.40 -4.32
CA ALA A 306 20.74 -4.46 -5.31
C ALA A 306 22.14 -4.51 -5.96
N GLY A 307 23.04 -3.56 -5.68
CA GLY A 307 24.32 -3.42 -6.37
C GLY A 307 24.20 -3.03 -7.85
N LEU A 308 23.09 -2.40 -8.24
CA LEU A 308 22.75 -2.00 -9.61
C LEU A 308 22.91 -0.50 -9.87
N TYR A 309 23.31 0.28 -8.85
CA TYR A 309 23.36 1.74 -8.90
C TYR A 309 24.12 2.31 -10.09
N TYR A 310 25.32 1.80 -10.38
CA TYR A 310 26.15 2.30 -11.48
C TYR A 310 25.58 1.97 -12.86
N ASP A 311 24.92 0.82 -13.00
CA ASP A 311 24.27 0.44 -14.26
C ASP A 311 23.01 1.28 -14.48
N PHE A 312 22.24 1.54 -13.43
CA PHE A 312 21.13 2.49 -13.46
C PHE A 312 21.61 3.91 -13.80
N ALA A 313 22.73 4.35 -13.21
CA ALA A 313 23.33 5.65 -13.47
C ALA A 313 23.70 5.83 -14.96
N LYS A 314 24.20 4.79 -15.64
CA LYS A 314 24.48 4.84 -17.09
C LYS A 314 23.24 5.12 -17.93
N VAL A 315 22.06 4.70 -17.47
CA VAL A 315 20.80 4.91 -18.18
C VAL A 315 20.35 6.35 -18.03
N VAL A 316 20.21 6.83 -16.80
CA VAL A 316 19.68 8.18 -16.53
C VAL A 316 20.67 9.30 -16.90
N SER A 317 21.97 9.03 -16.90
CA SER A 317 23.00 10.00 -17.29
C SER A 317 23.01 10.33 -18.78
N LYS A 318 22.36 9.54 -19.64
CA LYS A 318 22.12 9.93 -21.05
C LYS A 318 21.29 11.19 -21.16
N GLN A 319 20.39 11.40 -20.20
CA GLN A 319 19.66 12.64 -20.03
C GLN A 319 20.35 13.55 -19.01
N GLY A 320 21.64 13.43 -18.77
CA GLY A 320 22.42 14.36 -17.93
C GLY A 320 22.04 14.38 -16.45
N PHE A 321 21.35 13.36 -15.93
CA PHE A 321 21.02 13.24 -14.52
C PHE A 321 22.03 12.37 -13.76
N SER A 322 22.28 12.70 -12.49
CA SER A 322 22.62 11.66 -11.50
C SER A 322 21.37 10.86 -11.11
N PRO A 323 21.49 9.62 -10.57
CA PRO A 323 20.35 8.87 -10.05
C PRO A 323 19.48 9.67 -9.06
N GLU A 324 20.08 10.41 -8.14
CA GLU A 324 19.35 11.24 -7.17
C GLU A 324 18.63 12.40 -7.82
N GLU A 325 19.28 13.10 -8.75
CA GLU A 325 18.69 14.21 -9.49
C GLU A 325 17.49 13.75 -10.33
N TRP A 326 17.65 12.59 -10.96
CA TRP A 326 16.58 11.92 -11.69
C TRP A 326 15.42 11.58 -10.76
N ALA A 327 15.68 10.99 -9.60
CA ALA A 327 14.65 10.60 -8.65
C ALA A 327 13.85 11.80 -8.12
N TYR A 328 14.52 12.90 -7.75
CA TYR A 328 13.82 14.12 -7.34
C TYR A 328 12.93 14.67 -8.45
N THR A 329 13.45 14.73 -9.68
CA THR A 329 12.69 15.23 -10.84
C THR A 329 11.49 14.33 -11.14
N CYS A 330 11.69 13.02 -11.07
CA CYS A 330 10.68 11.98 -11.30
C CYS A 330 9.55 12.06 -10.27
N ASP A 331 9.86 12.07 -8.97
CA ASP A 331 8.83 12.12 -7.92
C ASP A 331 8.05 13.43 -7.95
N LYS A 332 8.70 14.58 -8.18
CA LYS A 332 8.00 15.85 -8.33
C LYS A 332 7.09 15.86 -9.56
N THR A 333 7.54 15.27 -10.67
CA THR A 333 6.73 15.14 -11.89
C THR A 333 5.51 14.24 -11.66
N ILE A 334 5.68 13.09 -11.01
CA ILE A 334 4.59 12.17 -10.69
C ILE A 334 3.56 12.83 -9.76
N LYS A 335 4.00 13.53 -8.71
CA LYS A 335 3.08 14.25 -7.80
C LYS A 335 2.36 15.39 -8.51
N GLY A 336 3.07 16.14 -9.35
CA GLY A 336 2.48 17.16 -10.22
C GLY A 336 1.43 16.58 -11.16
N PHE A 337 1.72 15.42 -11.76
CA PHE A 337 0.79 14.70 -12.62
C PHE A 337 -0.44 14.20 -11.87
N ARG A 338 -0.28 13.62 -10.67
CA ARG A 338 -1.38 13.20 -9.80
C ARG A 338 -2.35 14.36 -9.53
N VAL A 339 -1.83 15.52 -9.14
CA VAL A 339 -2.68 16.71 -8.89
C VAL A 339 -3.32 17.22 -10.19
N ALA A 340 -2.58 17.24 -11.30
CA ALA A 340 -3.11 17.64 -12.61
C ALA A 340 -4.19 16.67 -13.15
N SER A 341 -4.16 15.42 -12.72
CA SER A 341 -5.06 14.34 -13.13
C SER A 341 -6.21 14.08 -12.15
N ALA A 342 -6.10 14.58 -10.92
CA ALA A 342 -7.08 14.37 -9.87
C ALA A 342 -8.47 14.86 -10.28
N ASN A 343 -9.47 14.01 -10.06
CA ASN A 343 -10.87 14.40 -10.15
C ASN A 343 -11.31 15.15 -8.88
N LEU A 344 -12.56 15.62 -8.88
CA LEU A 344 -13.11 16.38 -7.76
C LEU A 344 -13.15 15.53 -6.46
N ASP A 345 -13.42 14.24 -6.58
CA ASP A 345 -13.53 13.30 -5.45
C ASP A 345 -12.18 13.10 -4.77
N THR A 346 -11.12 12.88 -5.54
CA THR A 346 -9.74 12.80 -5.06
C THR A 346 -9.33 14.10 -4.37
N ALA A 347 -9.66 15.26 -4.95
CA ALA A 347 -9.36 16.55 -4.34
C ALA A 347 -10.08 16.74 -3.00
N TYR A 348 -11.34 16.30 -2.88
CA TYR A 348 -12.07 16.31 -1.61
C TYR A 348 -11.49 15.32 -0.61
N ALA A 349 -11.16 14.10 -1.04
CA ALA A 349 -10.55 13.08 -0.19
C ALA A 349 -9.24 13.60 0.43
N VAL A 350 -8.34 14.18 -0.38
CA VAL A 350 -7.09 14.77 0.12
C VAL A 350 -7.38 15.88 1.12
N LYS A 351 -8.38 16.74 0.85
CA LYS A 351 -8.77 17.81 1.78
C LYS A 351 -9.35 17.27 3.09
N PHE A 352 -10.16 16.22 3.04
CA PHE A 352 -10.74 15.59 4.23
C PHE A 352 -9.68 14.94 5.11
N HIS A 353 -8.73 14.21 4.50
CA HIS A 353 -7.58 13.68 5.23
C HIS A 353 -6.71 14.78 5.84
N ARG A 354 -6.39 15.85 5.09
CA ARG A 354 -5.62 16.99 5.61
C ARG A 354 -6.27 17.72 6.78
N ASN A 355 -7.60 17.79 6.76
CA ASN A 355 -8.37 18.50 7.78
C ASN A 355 -8.75 17.62 8.97
N GLY A 356 -8.30 16.36 9.00
CA GLY A 356 -8.63 15.43 10.08
C GLY A 356 -10.11 15.05 10.15
N TYR A 357 -10.84 15.10 9.02
CA TYR A 357 -12.29 14.82 9.01
C TYR A 357 -12.62 13.41 9.54
N TYR A 358 -11.71 12.45 9.33
CA TYR A 358 -11.85 11.06 9.76
C TYR A 358 -11.25 10.79 11.15
N ASP A 359 -10.58 11.75 11.79
CA ASP A 359 -9.81 11.54 13.02
C ASP A 359 -10.71 10.99 14.14
N GLY A 360 -11.91 11.57 14.32
CA GLY A 360 -12.85 11.09 15.34
C GLY A 360 -13.39 9.65 15.13
N TYR A 361 -13.28 9.11 13.91
CA TYR A 361 -13.52 7.68 13.65
C TYR A 361 -12.25 6.86 13.92
N ILE A 362 -11.10 7.32 13.39
CA ILE A 362 -9.81 6.64 13.49
C ILE A 362 -9.37 6.50 14.96
N GLU A 363 -9.59 7.52 15.80
CA GLU A 363 -9.28 7.51 17.23
C GLU A 363 -9.99 6.41 18.03
N LYS A 364 -11.16 5.95 17.55
CA LYS A 364 -11.93 4.88 18.20
C LYS A 364 -11.44 3.48 17.86
N LEU A 365 -10.54 3.36 16.88
CA LEU A 365 -9.99 2.08 16.47
C LEU A 365 -8.91 1.60 17.47
N PRO A 366 -8.68 0.28 17.58
CA PRO A 366 -7.53 -0.24 18.31
C PRO A 366 -6.23 0.34 17.76
N LYS A 367 -5.22 0.53 18.63
CA LYS A 367 -3.95 1.21 18.31
C LYS A 367 -3.33 0.76 16.99
N LYS A 368 -3.22 -0.55 16.73
CA LYS A 368 -2.66 -1.10 15.48
C LYS A 368 -3.37 -0.52 14.25
N TRP A 369 -4.70 -0.66 14.19
CA TRP A 369 -5.53 -0.19 13.08
C TRP A 369 -5.58 1.34 12.98
N ARG A 370 -5.58 2.02 14.13
CA ARG A 370 -5.51 3.48 14.19
C ARG A 370 -4.23 4.00 13.56
N ASP A 371 -3.09 3.44 13.96
CA ASP A 371 -1.78 3.84 13.46
C ASP A 371 -1.67 3.51 11.95
N GLU A 372 -2.15 2.35 11.50
CA GLU A 372 -2.24 1.99 10.08
C GLU A 372 -3.09 2.96 9.24
N MET A 373 -4.25 3.37 9.76
CA MET A 373 -5.12 4.36 9.11
C MET A 373 -4.46 5.73 9.02
N TYR A 374 -3.76 6.17 10.07
CA TYR A 374 -3.02 7.43 10.05
C TYR A 374 -1.81 7.40 9.11
N GLN A 375 -1.08 6.29 9.05
CA GLN A 375 -0.01 6.08 8.06
C GLN A 375 -0.55 6.18 6.63
N THR A 376 -1.68 5.53 6.36
CA THR A 376 -2.33 5.56 5.04
C THR A 376 -2.84 6.96 4.69
N SER A 377 -3.46 7.64 5.65
CA SER A 377 -3.93 9.03 5.50
C SER A 377 -2.77 9.96 5.14
N GLU A 378 -1.65 9.87 5.87
CA GLU A 378 -0.47 10.69 5.60
C GLU A 378 0.19 10.35 4.25
N ALA A 379 0.28 9.06 3.91
CA ALA A 379 0.75 8.63 2.61
C ALA A 379 -0.08 9.27 1.49
N PHE A 380 -1.41 9.18 1.59
CA PHE A 380 -2.32 9.78 0.62
C PHE A 380 -2.13 11.30 0.52
N ILE A 381 -1.99 12.01 1.64
CA ILE A 381 -1.70 13.45 1.66
C ILE A 381 -0.38 13.76 0.93
N LYS A 382 0.68 12.97 1.19
CA LYS A 382 2.03 13.17 0.63
C LYS A 382 2.13 12.82 -0.86
N MET A 383 1.32 11.88 -1.35
CA MET A 383 1.21 11.56 -2.78
C MET A 383 0.75 12.76 -3.62
N TYR A 384 -0.04 13.68 -3.03
CA TYR A 384 -0.54 14.90 -3.67
C TYR A 384 0.12 16.17 -3.11
N ALA A 385 1.18 16.04 -2.30
CA ALA A 385 1.91 17.18 -1.76
C ALA A 385 2.94 17.70 -2.78
N VAL A 386 2.53 18.71 -3.56
CA VAL A 386 3.35 19.35 -4.59
C VAL A 386 3.04 20.84 -4.67
N LEU A 387 4.01 21.65 -5.10
CA LEU A 387 3.84 23.08 -5.29
C LEU A 387 2.91 23.37 -6.49
N ALA A 388 2.08 24.41 -6.37
CA ALA A 388 1.18 24.80 -7.46
C ALA A 388 1.93 25.18 -8.75
N GLU A 389 3.17 25.65 -8.62
CA GLU A 389 4.04 25.96 -9.76
C GLU A 389 4.48 24.70 -10.50
N ASP A 390 4.90 23.66 -9.77
CA ASP A 390 5.29 22.37 -10.36
C ASP A 390 4.11 21.72 -11.10
N VAL A 391 2.88 21.84 -10.57
CA VAL A 391 1.66 21.37 -11.26
C VAL A 391 1.48 22.08 -12.60
N LYS A 392 1.67 23.41 -12.64
CA LYS A 392 1.60 24.18 -13.89
C LYS A 392 2.69 23.78 -14.87
N THR A 393 3.89 23.45 -14.38
CA THR A 393 5.00 22.95 -15.21
C THR A 393 4.69 21.59 -15.84
N VAL A 394 4.03 20.69 -15.09
CA VAL A 394 3.69 19.34 -15.55
C VAL A 394 2.43 19.31 -16.43
N GLN A 395 1.51 20.25 -16.25
CA GLN A 395 0.22 20.30 -16.97
C GLN A 395 0.32 20.07 -18.49
N PRO A 396 1.28 20.69 -19.23
CA PRO A 396 1.41 20.49 -20.67
C PRO A 396 1.81 19.06 -21.06
N PHE A 397 2.49 18.34 -20.17
CA PHE A 397 2.98 16.97 -20.38
C PHE A 397 1.97 15.90 -19.95
N LYS A 398 0.82 16.28 -19.36
CA LYS A 398 -0.17 15.35 -18.80
C LYS A 398 -0.55 14.22 -19.77
N LYS A 399 -0.83 14.55 -21.04
CA LYS A 399 -1.22 13.54 -22.04
C LYS A 399 -0.09 12.55 -22.32
N THR A 400 1.11 13.07 -22.56
CA THR A 400 2.31 12.24 -22.85
C THR A 400 2.68 11.36 -21.66
N LEU A 401 2.62 11.91 -20.44
CA LEU A 401 2.86 11.16 -19.21
C LEU A 401 1.82 10.04 -19.03
N LEU A 402 0.54 10.33 -19.26
CA LEU A 402 -0.52 9.32 -19.20
C LEU A 402 -0.25 8.18 -20.21
N GLU A 403 0.08 8.51 -21.46
CA GLU A 403 0.41 7.51 -22.48
C GLU A 403 1.61 6.63 -22.08
N LYS A 404 2.67 7.25 -21.55
CA LYS A 404 3.86 6.54 -21.05
C LYS A 404 3.51 5.66 -19.85
N PHE A 405 2.73 6.17 -18.90
CA PHE A 405 2.35 5.43 -17.70
C PHE A 405 1.42 4.26 -18.01
N ILE A 406 0.49 4.40 -18.97
CA ILE A 406 -0.32 3.27 -19.45
C ILE A 406 0.57 2.20 -20.09
N LYS A 407 1.56 2.58 -20.90
CA LYS A 407 2.48 1.64 -21.56
C LYS A 407 3.26 0.79 -20.55
N ILE A 408 3.62 1.37 -19.40
CA ILE A 408 4.30 0.68 -18.30
C ILE A 408 3.33 0.11 -17.26
N GLN A 409 2.03 0.04 -17.59
CA GLN A 409 0.97 -0.50 -16.73
C GLN A 409 0.84 0.20 -15.37
N GLY A 410 1.22 1.47 -15.30
CA GLY A 410 1.20 2.26 -14.06
C GLY A 410 2.28 1.84 -13.07
N VAL A 411 3.30 1.09 -13.49
CA VAL A 411 4.40 0.66 -12.60
C VAL A 411 5.74 1.05 -13.23
N MET A 412 6.53 1.84 -12.50
CA MET A 412 7.92 2.13 -12.83
C MET A 412 8.80 1.04 -12.25
N LEU A 413 9.10 0.02 -13.04
CA LEU A 413 9.76 -1.20 -12.59
C LEU A 413 8.96 -1.85 -11.44
N THR A 414 9.48 -1.85 -10.21
CA THR A 414 8.76 -2.42 -9.05
C THR A 414 7.90 -1.38 -8.32
N GLN A 415 7.86 -0.14 -8.80
CA GLN A 415 7.27 0.99 -8.07
C GLN A 415 5.92 1.41 -8.65
N PRO A 416 4.80 1.28 -7.92
CA PRO A 416 3.50 1.67 -8.43
C PRO A 416 3.37 3.19 -8.54
N ILE A 417 3.03 3.66 -9.73
CA ILE A 417 2.59 5.02 -9.99
C ILE A 417 1.06 5.01 -9.88
N ILE A 418 0.57 5.14 -8.66
CA ILE A 418 -0.88 5.29 -8.39
C ILE A 418 -1.30 6.71 -8.78
N TYR A 419 -2.31 6.90 -9.64
CA TYR A 419 -2.82 8.23 -10.05
C TYR A 419 -4.30 8.24 -10.41
#